data_AF-A0A0C2J1K1-F1
#
_entry.id   AF-A0A0C2J1K1-F1
#
_cell.length_a   1.000
_cell.length_b   1.000
_cell.length_c   1.000
_cell.angle_alpha   90.00
_cell.angle_beta   90.00
_cell.angle_gamma   90.00
#
_symmetry.space_group_name_H-M   'P 1'
#
loop_
_entity.id
_entity.type
_entity.pdbx_description
1 polymer ?
#
loop_
_entity_poly.entity_id
_entity_poly.type
_entity_poly.pdbx_seq_one_letter_code
_entity_poly.pdbx_strand_id
1 'polypeptide(L)'
;MIENKYHDEKVDIWSLGVLCYEFLVGYPPFEAKSHQETYSRIVSLKYTFPSHVTDDARDLIRRLLKYVPEERLSLSGVISHKWITSKADISQLPALHQEMLGNN
;
A
#
# COMPACT_ATOMS: atom_id res chain seq x y z
N MET A 1 -4.95 13.38 -15.36
CA MET A 1 -3.89 14.12 -16.07
C MET A 1 -4.45 15.41 -16.64
N ILE A 2 -4.57 16.45 -15.82
CA ILE A 2 -4.73 17.84 -16.25
C ILE A 2 -4.04 18.67 -15.17
N GLU A 3 -2.99 19.39 -15.56
CA GLU A 3 -2.13 20.27 -14.74
C GLU A 3 -0.99 19.61 -13.96
N ASN A 4 0.22 20.08 -14.29
CA ASN A 4 1.54 19.78 -13.75
C ASN A 4 1.70 20.30 -12.30
N LYS A 5 0.76 19.96 -11.42
CA LYS A 5 0.85 20.16 -9.97
C LYS A 5 1.31 18.85 -9.35
N TYR A 6 2.12 18.90 -8.29
CA TYR A 6 2.42 17.75 -7.44
C TYR A 6 1.07 17.15 -7.00
N HIS A 7 0.59 16.15 -7.72
CA HIS A 7 -0.60 15.41 -7.37
C HIS A 7 -0.32 14.73 -6.04
N ASP A 8 -1.27 14.78 -5.11
CA ASP A 8 -1.25 14.11 -3.81
C ASP A 8 -1.35 12.58 -4.01
N GLU A 9 -0.32 12.00 -4.62
CA GLU A 9 -0.20 10.57 -4.92
C GLU A 9 -0.23 9.74 -3.63
N LYS A 10 0.02 10.39 -2.50
CA LYS A 10 -0.04 9.78 -1.17
C LYS A 10 -1.44 9.28 -0.83
N VAL A 11 -2.50 9.89 -1.34
CA VAL A 11 -3.88 9.38 -1.16
C VAL A 11 -4.05 8.04 -1.88
N ASP A 12 -3.47 7.90 -3.07
CA ASP A 12 -3.47 6.63 -3.82
C ASP A 12 -2.62 5.57 -3.11
N ILE A 13 -1.47 5.95 -2.56
CA ILE A 13 -0.61 5.07 -1.74
C ILE A 13 -1.36 4.56 -0.49
N TRP A 14 -2.17 5.40 0.15
CA TRP A 14 -3.03 4.97 1.25
C TRP A 14 -4.07 3.96 0.79
N SER A 15 -4.78 4.26 -0.30
CA SER A 15 -5.78 3.38 -0.89
C SER A 15 -5.17 2.03 -1.30
N LEU A 16 -3.95 2.02 -1.82
CA LEU A 16 -3.18 0.80 -2.10
C LEU A 16 -2.96 -0.01 -0.82
N GLY A 17 -2.57 0.62 0.29
CA GLY A 17 -2.40 -0.06 1.58
C GLY A 17 -3.70 -0.70 2.10
N VAL A 18 -4.84 0.00 1.94
CA VAL A 18 -6.17 -0.51 2.29
C VAL A 18 -6.51 -1.74 1.46
N LEU A 19 -6.35 -1.65 0.13
CA LEU A 19 -6.65 -2.75 -0.80
C LEU A 19 -5.73 -3.95 -0.58
N CYS A 20 -4.43 -3.73 -0.36
CA CYS A 20 -3.50 -4.81 -0.04
C CYS A 20 -3.92 -5.58 1.22
N TYR A 21 -4.35 -4.87 2.26
CA TYR A 21 -4.89 -5.51 3.46
C TYR A 21 -6.15 -6.31 3.12
N GLU A 22 -7.10 -5.69 2.43
CA GLU A 22 -8.39 -6.31 2.11
C GLU A 22 -8.25 -7.57 1.24
N PHE A 23 -7.34 -7.58 0.27
CA PHE A 23 -7.08 -8.78 -0.54
C PHE A 23 -6.47 -9.93 0.25
N LEU A 24 -5.69 -9.65 1.30
CA LEU A 24 -5.06 -10.69 2.12
C LEU A 24 -5.94 -11.16 3.29
N VAL A 25 -6.85 -10.31 3.75
CA VAL A 25 -7.64 -10.53 4.96
C VAL A 25 -9.12 -10.80 4.66
N GLY A 26 -9.63 -10.27 3.55
CA GLY A 26 -11.01 -10.42 3.09
C GLY A 26 -11.97 -9.34 3.59
N TYR A 27 -11.49 -8.34 4.35
CA TYR A 27 -12.27 -7.20 4.82
C TYR A 27 -11.38 -5.96 5.03
N PRO A 28 -11.93 -4.73 5.06
CA PRO A 28 -11.13 -3.51 5.20
C PRO A 28 -10.48 -3.37 6.59
N PRO A 29 -9.26 -2.80 6.70
CA PRO A 29 -8.51 -2.73 7.96
C PRO A 29 -9.21 -1.93 9.07
N PHE A 30 -9.96 -0.88 8.68
CA PHE A 30 -10.55 0.06 9.62
C PHE A 30 -12.06 -0.09 9.77
N GLU A 31 -12.67 -1.11 9.15
CA GLU A 31 -14.11 -1.32 9.21
C GLU A 31 -14.61 -1.47 10.66
N ALA A 32 -15.69 -0.76 10.96
CA ALA A 32 -16.33 -0.76 12.27
C ALA A 32 -17.85 -0.57 12.13
N LYS A 33 -18.58 -0.71 13.25
CA LYS A 33 -20.05 -0.67 13.24
C LYS A 33 -20.62 0.73 12.96
N SER A 34 -19.85 1.78 13.22
CA SER A 34 -20.25 3.17 13.01
C SER A 34 -19.17 3.96 12.28
N HIS A 35 -19.57 4.98 11.54
CA HIS A 35 -18.63 5.87 10.85
C HIS A 35 -17.67 6.57 11.81
N GLN A 36 -18.13 6.93 13.01
CA GLN A 36 -17.30 7.54 14.04
C GLN A 36 -16.20 6.58 14.53
N GLU A 37 -16.54 5.30 14.71
CA GLU A 37 -15.55 4.29 15.10
C GLU A 37 -14.56 4.01 13.97
N THR A 38 -15.04 3.89 12.72
CA THR A 38 -14.18 3.75 11.54
C THR A 38 -13.19 4.90 11.44
N TYR A 39 -13.67 6.14 11.58
CA TYR A 39 -12.83 7.34 11.55
C TYR A 39 -11.80 7.34 12.69
N SER A 40 -12.21 6.98 13.91
CA SER A 40 -11.31 6.84 15.05
C SER A 40 -10.20 5.82 14.79
N ARG A 41 -10.53 4.67 14.17
CA ARG A 41 -9.55 3.65 13.78
C ARG A 41 -8.60 4.14 12.69
N ILE A 42 -9.09 4.89 11.71
CA ILE A 42 -8.26 5.50 10.66
C ILE A 42 -7.23 6.45 11.27
N VAL A 43 -7.68 7.39 12.11
CA VAL A 43 -6.81 8.41 12.73
C VAL A 43 -5.79 7.79 13.69
N SER A 44 -6.18 6.74 14.43
CA SER A 44 -5.30 6.04 15.38
C SER A 44 -4.51 4.88 14.75
N LEU A 45 -4.65 4.64 13.45
CA LEU A 45 -4.08 3.48 12.74
C LEU A 45 -4.37 2.13 13.43
N LYS A 46 -5.59 1.98 13.97
CA LYS A 46 -5.97 0.80 14.75
C LYS A 46 -6.58 -0.29 13.86
N TYR A 47 -5.75 -1.26 13.53
CA TYR A 47 -6.09 -2.51 12.83
C TYR A 47 -5.14 -3.62 13.26
N THR A 48 -5.51 -4.89 13.05
CA THR A 48 -4.69 -6.05 13.43
C THR A 48 -4.53 -6.98 12.24
N PHE A 49 -3.44 -7.76 12.20
CA PHE A 49 -3.25 -8.76 11.15
C PHE A 49 -3.59 -10.15 11.69
N PRO A 50 -4.39 -10.93 10.95
CA PRO A 50 -4.51 -12.36 11.20
C PRO A 50 -3.17 -13.09 11.10
N SER A 51 -3.07 -14.27 11.70
CA SER A 51 -1.83 -15.08 11.76
C SER A 51 -1.34 -15.52 10.37
N HIS A 52 -2.24 -15.71 9.40
CA HIS A 52 -1.91 -16.16 8.05
C HIS A 52 -1.25 -15.08 7.18
N VAL A 53 -1.30 -13.81 7.57
CA VAL A 53 -0.64 -12.72 6.85
C VAL A 53 0.86 -12.76 7.16
N THR A 54 1.70 -12.98 6.15
CA THR A 54 3.17 -13.06 6.33
C THR A 54 3.76 -11.73 6.81
N ASP A 55 4.86 -11.79 7.57
CA ASP A 55 5.49 -10.58 8.12
C ASP A 55 5.95 -9.57 7.07
N ASP A 56 6.46 -10.04 5.92
CA ASP A 56 6.85 -9.16 4.80
C ASP A 56 5.63 -8.38 4.25
N ALA A 57 4.45 -9.01 4.17
CA ALA A 57 3.20 -8.34 3.76
C ALA A 57 2.74 -7.32 4.81
N ARG A 58 2.83 -7.69 6.09
CA ARG A 58 2.50 -6.80 7.21
C ARG A 58 3.39 -5.56 7.20
N ASP A 59 4.69 -5.72 6.91
CA ASP A 59 5.64 -4.60 6.83
C ASP A 59 5.26 -3.64 5.70
N LEU A 60 4.97 -4.16 4.50
CA LEU A 60 4.55 -3.31 3.37
C LEU A 60 3.29 -2.50 3.73
N ILE A 61 2.25 -3.17 4.23
CA ILE A 61 0.98 -2.51 4.56
C ILE A 61 1.17 -1.44 5.64
N ARG A 62 2.00 -1.69 6.66
CA ARG A 62 2.32 -0.69 7.70
C ARG A 62 3.06 0.54 7.16
N ARG A 63 3.89 0.36 6.12
CA ARG A 63 4.61 1.47 5.47
C ARG A 63 3.70 2.26 4.53
N LEU A 64 2.62 1.66 4.01
CA LEU A 64 1.60 2.34 3.20
C LEU A 64 0.58 3.08 4.08
N LEU A 65 0.14 2.44 5.17
CA LEU A 65 -0.87 2.97 6.09
C LEU A 65 -0.23 3.81 7.20
N LYS A 66 0.31 4.97 6.81
CA LYS A 66 0.79 6.01 7.72
C LYS A 66 -0.16 7.19 7.76
N TYR A 67 -0.37 7.72 8.96
CA TYR A 67 -1.22 8.88 9.19
C TYR A 67 -0.66 10.10 8.44
N VAL A 68 0.62 10.40 8.66
CA VAL A 68 1.37 11.44 7.96
C VAL A 68 1.66 10.99 6.51
N PRO A 69 1.13 11.68 5.48
CA PRO A 69 1.29 11.29 4.07
C PRO A 69 2.75 11.13 3.61
N GLU A 70 3.65 11.95 4.13
CA GLU A 70 5.07 11.98 3.76
C GLU A 70 5.85 10.80 4.33
N GLU A 71 5.34 10.16 5.38
CA GLU A 71 5.92 8.93 5.94
C GLU A 71 5.50 7.68 5.15
N ARG A 72 4.54 7.81 4.22
CA ARG A 72 4.09 6.69 3.40
C ARG A 72 5.17 6.32 2.39
N LEU A 73 5.36 5.01 2.20
CA LEU A 73 6.29 4.48 1.21
C LEU A 73 5.94 5.00 -0.19
N SER A 74 6.93 5.53 -0.92
CA SER A 74 6.74 5.93 -2.31
C SER A 74 6.40 4.72 -3.19
N LEU A 75 5.77 4.93 -4.34
CA LEU A 75 5.47 3.85 -5.27
C LEU A 75 6.73 3.10 -5.73
N SER A 76 7.83 3.81 -5.96
CA SER A 76 9.14 3.20 -6.24
C SER A 76 9.63 2.32 -5.10
N GLY A 77 9.39 2.74 -3.86
CA GLY A 77 9.68 1.96 -2.66
C GLY A 77 8.80 0.71 -2.54
N VAL A 78 7.53 0.78 -2.97
CA VAL A 78 6.62 -0.39 -3.04
C VAL A 78 7.15 -1.43 -4.00
N ILE A 79 7.50 -1.05 -5.24
CA ILE A 79 8.01 -1.98 -6.26
C ILE A 79 9.30 -2.66 -5.79
N SER A 80 10.14 -1.92 -5.06
CA SER A 80 11.40 -2.43 -4.50
C SER A 80 11.23 -3.23 -3.19
N HIS A 81 10.04 -3.26 -2.61
CA HIS A 81 9.80 -3.87 -1.31
C HIS A 81 9.95 -5.41 -1.37
N LYS A 82 10.57 -5.99 -0.33
CA LYS A 82 10.85 -7.45 -0.26
C LYS A 82 9.62 -8.32 -0.52
N TRP A 83 8.46 -7.92 -0.03
CA TRP A 83 7.21 -8.66 -0.28
C TRP A 83 6.85 -8.74 -1.77
N ILE A 84 7.08 -7.66 -2.52
CA ILE A 84 6.83 -7.62 -3.97
C ILE A 84 7.93 -8.38 -4.69
N THR A 85 9.21 -8.07 -4.43
CA THR A 85 10.33 -8.66 -5.17
C THR A 85 10.53 -10.16 -4.91
N SER A 86 10.09 -10.68 -3.76
CA SER A 86 10.15 -12.13 -3.46
C SER A 86 8.99 -12.95 -4.03
N LYS A 87 7.91 -12.32 -4.47
CA LYS A 87 6.67 -12.99 -4.91
C LYS A 87 6.28 -12.69 -6.35
N ALA A 88 6.64 -11.51 -6.84
CA ALA A 88 6.51 -11.19 -8.25
C ALA A 88 7.67 -11.82 -9.01
N ASP A 89 7.38 -12.75 -9.91
CA ASP A 89 8.30 -13.01 -11.01
C ASP A 89 8.20 -11.81 -11.97
N ILE A 90 9.00 -10.78 -11.70
CA ILE A 90 8.99 -9.53 -12.48
C ILE A 90 9.34 -9.80 -13.94
N SER A 91 10.01 -10.92 -14.25
CA SER A 91 10.28 -11.34 -15.64
C SER A 91 9.02 -11.72 -16.42
N GLN A 92 7.93 -12.04 -15.73
CA GLN A 92 6.62 -12.37 -16.31
C GLN A 92 5.68 -11.15 -16.37
N LEU A 93 6.14 -9.94 -16.03
CA LEU A 93 5.37 -8.70 -16.10
C LEU A 93 5.97 -7.76 -17.16
N PRO A 94 5.57 -7.90 -18.44
CA PRO A 94 6.21 -7.23 -19.57
C PRO A 94 6.22 -5.70 -19.46
N ALA A 95 5.18 -5.12 -18.84
CA ALA A 95 5.02 -3.67 -18.71
C ALA A 95 6.02 -3.01 -17.73
N LEU A 96 6.45 -3.73 -16.68
CA LEU A 96 7.37 -3.19 -15.66
C LEU A 96 8.85 -3.37 -16.05
N HIS A 97 9.14 -4.36 -16.91
CA HIS A 97 10.48 -4.61 -17.41
C HIS A 97 11.01 -3.45 -18.27
N GLN A 98 10.14 -2.81 -19.07
CA GLN A 98 10.51 -1.68 -19.93
C GLN A 98 10.68 -0.36 -19.18
N GLU A 99 9.97 -0.13 -18.05
CA GLU A 99 10.11 1.13 -17.28
C GLU A 99 11.31 1.11 -16.32
N MET A 100 11.70 -0.06 -15.80
CA MET A 100 12.83 -0.19 -14.85
C MET A 100 14.20 -0.24 -15.53
N LEU A 101 14.25 -0.60 -16.82
CA LEU A 101 15.43 -0.50 -17.67
C LEU A 101 15.36 0.81 -18.45
N GLY A 102 15.68 1.92 -17.77
CA GLY A 102 15.58 3.26 -18.34
C GLY A 102 16.06 3.36 -19.79
N ASN A 103 15.20 3.88 -20.66
CA ASN A 103 15.55 4.30 -22.00
C ASN A 103 16.75 5.27 -21.93
N ASN A 104 17.83 4.89 -22.61
CA ASN A 104 19.00 5.71 -22.93
C ASN A 104 18.68 6.63 -24.10
#